data_AF-A0A961C9V5-F1
#
_entry.id   AF-A0A961C9V5-F1
#
_cell.length_a   1.000
_cell.length_b   1.000
_cell.length_c   1.000
_cell.angle_alpha   90.00
_cell.angle_beta   90.00
_cell.angle_gamma   90.00
#
_symmetry.space_group_name_H-M   'P 1'
#
loop_
_entity.id
_entity.type
_entity.pdbx_description
1 polymer ?
#
loop_
_entity_poly.entity_id
_entity_poly.type
_entity_poly.pdbx_seq_one_letter_code
_entity_poly.pdbx_strand_id
1 'polypeptide(L)'
;VGRAVATCGTALTDEHFRVLRSFARRIVLAFDADAAGQNAAERFYEWEQHHDVDVVVAALPAGVDPGDLAREDPAALAAAVADAVPFLEFRVRRVLAAAPTAT
;
A
#
# COMPACT_ATOMS: atom_id res chain seq x y z
N VAL A 1 14.35 -4.63 3.02
CA VAL A 1 13.09 -5.39 3.18
C VAL A 1 13.31 -6.80 2.62
N GLY A 2 13.26 -7.86 3.45
CA GLY A 2 13.59 -9.23 3.00
C GLY A 2 12.42 -10.06 2.47
N ARG A 3 11.19 -9.53 2.55
CA ARG A 3 9.94 -10.21 2.16
C ARG A 3 9.12 -9.30 1.26
N ALA A 4 9.57 -9.15 0.02
CA ALA A 4 8.90 -8.33 -0.99
C ALA A 4 8.56 -9.20 -2.21
N VAL A 5 7.36 -8.99 -2.77
CA VAL A 5 6.86 -9.66 -3.97
C VAL A 5 6.12 -8.63 -4.83
N ALA A 6 6.00 -8.89 -6.13
CA ALA A 6 5.32 -8.02 -7.08
C ALA A 6 4.43 -8.83 -8.02
N THR A 7 3.39 -8.20 -8.57
CA THR A 7 2.56 -8.81 -9.62
C THR A 7 3.28 -8.77 -10.97
N CYS A 8 3.12 -9.83 -11.77
CA CYS A 8 3.78 -9.95 -13.08
C CYS A 8 2.96 -9.27 -14.19
N GLY A 9 2.90 -7.93 -14.20
CA GLY A 9 2.25 -7.16 -15.26
C GLY A 9 0.72 -7.16 -15.22
N THR A 10 0.14 -7.55 -14.08
CA THR A 10 -1.32 -7.56 -13.85
C THR A 10 -1.68 -6.73 -12.63
N ALA A 11 -2.94 -6.29 -12.57
CA ALA A 11 -3.48 -5.70 -11.36
C ALA A 11 -3.50 -6.70 -10.21
N LEU A 12 -3.43 -6.21 -8.98
CA LEU A 12 -3.61 -7.03 -7.79
C LEU A 12 -5.05 -7.55 -7.72
N THR A 13 -5.23 -8.85 -7.44
CA THR A 13 -6.52 -9.54 -7.44
C THR A 13 -6.72 -10.33 -6.15
N ASP A 14 -7.96 -10.74 -5.90
CA ASP A 14 -8.35 -11.60 -4.77
C ASP A 14 -7.52 -12.90 -4.69
N GLU A 15 -7.22 -13.49 -5.85
CA GLU A 15 -6.42 -14.70 -5.96
C GLU A 15 -5.00 -14.51 -5.40
N HIS A 16 -4.40 -13.32 -5.59
CA HIS A 16 -3.11 -13.03 -5.00
C HIS A 16 -3.19 -12.99 -3.46
N PHE A 17 -4.27 -12.44 -2.88
CA PHE A 17 -4.48 -12.44 -1.44
C PHE A 17 -4.69 -13.84 -0.87
N ARG A 18 -5.42 -14.70 -1.61
CA ARG A 18 -5.60 -16.11 -1.26
C ARG A 18 -4.27 -16.86 -1.12
N VAL A 19 -3.29 -16.54 -1.96
CA VAL A 19 -1.93 -17.08 -1.86
C VAL A 19 -1.17 -16.42 -0.71
N LEU A 20 -1.15 -15.08 -0.64
CA LEU A 20 -0.38 -14.31 0.33
C LEU A 20 -0.75 -14.62 1.78
N ARG A 21 -2.04 -14.86 2.08
CA ARG A 21 -2.51 -15.15 3.46
C ARG A 21 -1.84 -16.39 4.07
N SER A 22 -1.37 -17.32 3.23
CA SER A 22 -0.65 -18.51 3.69
C SER A 22 0.77 -18.20 4.18
N PHE A 23 1.34 -17.07 3.77
CA PHE A 23 2.68 -16.62 4.14
C PHE A 23 2.67 -15.52 5.19
N ALA A 24 1.68 -14.63 5.17
CA ALA A 24 1.58 -13.51 6.10
C ALA A 24 0.13 -13.07 6.32
N ARG A 25 -0.18 -12.66 7.55
CA ARG A 25 -1.46 -12.01 7.88
C ARG A 25 -1.45 -10.50 7.62
N ARG A 26 -0.30 -9.85 7.82
CA ARG A 26 -0.12 -8.42 7.53
C ARG A 26 0.52 -8.24 6.17
N ILE A 27 -0.21 -7.60 5.25
CA ILE A 27 0.21 -7.35 3.88
C ILE A 27 0.40 -5.83 3.73
N VAL A 28 1.64 -5.43 3.42
CA VAL A 28 2.00 -4.02 3.20
C VAL A 28 2.05 -3.74 1.70
N LEU A 29 1.19 -2.84 1.26
CA LEU A 29 1.14 -2.37 -0.12
C LEU A 29 2.05 -1.15 -0.28
N ALA A 30 3.07 -1.28 -1.12
CA ALA A 30 3.91 -0.18 -1.55
C ALA A 30 3.45 0.26 -2.96
N PHE A 31 2.31 0.95 -3.02
CA PHE A 31 1.77 1.45 -4.28
C PHE A 31 2.24 2.88 -4.55
N ASP A 32 2.39 3.19 -5.84
CA ASP A 32 2.59 4.56 -6.26
C ASP A 32 1.33 5.37 -5.94
N ALA A 33 1.56 6.57 -5.45
CA ALA A 33 0.60 7.34 -4.70
C ALA A 33 -0.68 7.58 -5.53
N ASP A 34 -0.58 7.78 -6.84
CA ASP A 34 -1.69 8.23 -7.68
C ASP A 34 -2.67 7.12 -8.13
N ALA A 35 -2.31 5.85 -8.04
CA ALA A 35 -3.12 4.76 -8.62
C ALA A 35 -4.31 4.31 -7.74
N ALA A 36 -4.37 4.73 -6.49
CA ALA A 36 -5.32 4.21 -5.52
C ALA A 36 -6.65 4.98 -5.51
N GLY A 37 -7.54 4.70 -6.46
CA GLY A 37 -8.89 5.27 -6.54
C GLY A 37 -9.87 4.75 -5.48
N GLN A 38 -11.08 5.32 -5.42
CA GLN A 38 -12.13 4.89 -4.46
C GLN A 38 -12.47 3.39 -4.58
N ASN A 39 -12.53 2.85 -5.79
CA ASN A 39 -12.74 1.42 -6.04
C ASN A 39 -11.63 0.52 -5.44
N ALA A 40 -10.45 1.06 -5.10
CA ALA A 40 -9.39 0.28 -4.44
C ALA A 40 -9.68 0.12 -2.93
N ALA A 41 -10.31 1.12 -2.30
CA ALA A 41 -10.65 1.10 -0.88
C ALA A 41 -11.62 -0.05 -0.56
N GLU A 42 -12.70 -0.13 -1.34
CA GLU A 42 -13.74 -1.16 -1.19
C GLU A 42 -13.16 -2.55 -1.40
N ARG A 43 -12.35 -2.73 -2.45
CA ARG A 43 -11.64 -3.98 -2.72
C ARG A 43 -10.70 -4.39 -1.59
N PHE A 44 -9.99 -3.45 -0.97
CA PHE A 44 -9.08 -3.76 0.14
C PHE A 44 -9.86 -4.24 1.36
N TYR A 45 -10.95 -3.56 1.70
CA TYR A 45 -11.82 -3.98 2.79
C TYR A 45 -12.44 -5.36 2.53
N GLU A 46 -12.91 -5.61 1.30
CA GLU A 46 -13.41 -6.93 0.90
C GLU A 46 -12.35 -8.03 1.07
N TRP A 47 -11.09 -7.75 0.72
CA TRP A 47 -10.00 -8.72 0.89
C TRP A 47 -9.64 -8.96 2.36
N GLU A 48 -9.61 -7.91 3.19
CA GLU A 48 -9.39 -8.04 4.64
C GLU A 48 -10.45 -8.95 5.27
N GLN A 49 -11.73 -8.75 4.92
CA GLN A 49 -12.84 -9.54 5.44
C GLN A 49 -12.84 -10.99 4.90
N HIS A 50 -12.60 -11.19 3.60
CA HIS A 50 -12.66 -12.53 3.00
C HIS A 50 -11.46 -13.41 3.36
N HIS A 51 -10.27 -12.83 3.51
CA HIS A 51 -9.04 -13.60 3.68
C HIS A 51 -8.48 -13.55 5.10
N ASP A 52 -9.08 -12.78 6.01
CA ASP A 52 -8.63 -12.60 7.40
C ASP A 52 -7.16 -12.14 7.42
N VAL A 53 -6.92 -11.02 6.73
CA VAL A 53 -5.62 -10.37 6.57
C VAL A 53 -5.73 -8.88 6.88
N ASP A 54 -4.65 -8.28 7.35
CA ASP A 54 -4.52 -6.83 7.55
C ASP A 54 -3.83 -6.21 6.34
N VAL A 55 -4.51 -5.32 5.62
CA VAL A 55 -3.98 -4.65 4.43
C VAL A 55 -3.64 -3.20 4.77
N VAL A 56 -2.35 -2.90 4.82
CA VAL A 56 -1.83 -1.56 5.12
C VAL A 56 -1.01 -1.01 3.98
N VAL A 57 -0.78 0.30 3.95
CA VAL A 57 -0.07 1.01 2.89
C VAL A 57 1.20 1.64 3.43
N ALA A 58 2.32 1.42 2.76
CA ALA A 58 3.54 2.18 2.98
C ALA A 58 3.41 3.54 2.28
N ALA A 59 3.43 4.62 3.05
CA ALA A 59 3.37 5.97 2.50
C ALA A 59 4.75 6.37 1.94
N LEU A 60 4.90 6.28 0.62
CA LEU A 60 6.12 6.69 -0.08
C LEU A 60 6.07 8.20 -0.43
N PRO A 61 7.24 8.85 -0.60
CA PRO A 61 7.30 10.19 -1.15
C PRO A 61 6.61 10.26 -2.53
N ALA A 62 6.01 11.41 -2.85
CA ALA A 62 5.28 11.59 -4.10
C ALA A 62 6.20 11.39 -5.32
N GLY A 63 5.76 10.57 -6.29
CA GLY A 63 6.50 10.31 -7.52
C GLY A 63 7.70 9.38 -7.36
N VAL A 64 7.87 8.74 -6.20
CA VAL A 64 8.95 7.77 -5.95
C VAL A 64 8.38 6.36 -5.96
N ASP A 65 8.89 5.51 -6.83
CA ASP A 65 8.56 4.09 -6.83
C ASP A 65 9.39 3.32 -5.78
N PRO A 66 8.84 2.24 -5.18
CA PRO A 66 9.51 1.50 -4.13
C PRO A 66 10.81 0.81 -4.56
N GLY A 67 10.96 0.48 -5.85
CA GLY A 67 12.17 -0.12 -6.40
C GLY A 67 13.31 0.90 -6.53
N ASP A 68 13.00 2.13 -6.93
CA ASP A 68 13.92 3.26 -6.90
C ASP A 68 14.33 3.60 -5.47
N LEU A 69 13.35 3.72 -4.55
CA LEU A 69 13.65 3.97 -3.14
C LEU A 69 14.50 2.85 -2.52
N ALA A 70 14.25 1.59 -2.88
CA ALA A 70 15.07 0.46 -2.41
C ALA A 70 16.53 0.55 -2.86
N ARG A 71 16.81 1.16 -4.01
CA ARG A 71 18.17 1.35 -4.54
C ARG A 71 18.87 2.55 -3.92
N GLU A 72 18.16 3.66 -3.77
CA GLU A 72 18.72 4.93 -3.29
C GLU A 72 18.80 5.01 -1.77
N ASP A 73 17.70 4.66 -1.09
CA ASP A 73 17.61 4.69 0.38
C ASP A 73 16.82 3.47 0.92
N PRO A 74 17.51 2.32 1.08
CA PRO A 74 16.90 1.12 1.64
C PRO A 74 16.35 1.31 3.06
N ALA A 75 16.89 2.27 3.83
CA ALA A 75 16.47 2.53 5.20
C ALA A 75 15.14 3.29 5.22
N ALA A 76 14.97 4.28 4.34
CA ALA A 76 13.71 4.98 4.15
C ALA A 76 12.58 4.04 3.74
N LEU A 77 12.84 3.10 2.82
CA LEU A 77 11.84 2.08 2.46
C LEU A 77 11.48 1.19 3.65
N ALA A 78 12.47 0.76 4.44
CA ALA A 78 12.22 -0.04 5.63
C ALA A 78 11.37 0.70 6.67
N ALA A 79 11.64 2.00 6.88
CA ALA A 79 10.85 2.85 7.75
C ALA A 79 9.40 3.00 7.24
N ALA A 80 9.22 3.30 5.95
CA ALA A 80 7.89 3.44 5.34
C ALA A 80 7.05 2.15 5.45
N VAL A 81 7.69 0.98 5.37
CA VAL A 81 7.02 -0.32 5.57
C VAL A 81 6.68 -0.56 7.05
N ALA A 82 7.56 -0.17 7.98
CA ALA A 82 7.31 -0.31 9.41
C ALA A 82 6.15 0.58 9.87
N ASP A 83 6.13 1.82 9.39
CA ASP A 83 5.14 2.85 9.71
C ASP A 83 3.90 2.82 8.79
N ALA A 84 3.69 1.69 8.08
CA ALA A 84 2.57 1.53 7.17
C ALA A 84 1.21 1.71 7.89
N VAL A 85 0.32 2.47 7.26
CA VAL A 85 -0.97 2.90 7.82
C VAL A 85 -2.15 2.23 7.11
N PRO A 86 -3.34 2.16 7.73
CA PRO A 86 -4.55 1.72 7.04
C PRO A 86 -4.83 2.52 5.77
N PHE A 87 -5.38 1.88 4.74
CA PHE A 87 -5.64 2.51 3.45
C PHE A 87 -6.54 3.75 3.55
N LEU A 88 -7.61 3.66 4.33
CA LEU A 88 -8.56 4.77 4.51
C LEU A 88 -7.86 5.99 5.12
N GLU A 89 -7.02 5.76 6.13
CA GLU A 89 -6.25 6.82 6.77
C GLU A 89 -5.29 7.48 5.77
N PHE A 90 -4.57 6.69 4.98
CA PHE A 90 -3.70 7.19 3.92
C PHE A 90 -4.47 8.08 2.93
N ARG A 91 -5.66 7.64 2.49
CA ARG A 91 -6.51 8.41 1.56
C ARG A 91 -7.02 9.71 2.18
N VAL A 92 -7.50 9.68 3.42
CA VAL A 92 -7.99 10.88 4.12
C VAL A 92 -6.86 11.90 4.28
N ARG A 93 -5.69 11.48 4.79
CA ARG A 93 -4.52 12.35 4.96
C ARG A 93 -4.12 13.02 3.64
N ARG A 94 -4.14 12.28 2.54
CA ARG A 94 -3.82 12.81 1.20
C ARG A 94 -4.84 13.83 0.71
N VAL A 95 -6.15 13.53 0.82
CA VAL A 95 -7.21 14.44 0.39
C VAL A 95 -7.14 15.74 1.18
N LEU A 96 -6.89 15.66 2.49
CA LEU A 96 -6.71 16.84 3.34
C LEU A 96 -5.47 17.65 2.96
N ALA A 97 -4.35 17.00 2.64
CA ALA A 97 -3.13 17.68 2.21
C ALA A 97 -3.25 18.36 0.83
N ALA A 98 -4.08 17.80 -0.07
CA ALA A 98 -4.33 18.36 -1.40
C ALA A 98 -5.42 19.44 -1.43
N ALA A 99 -6.22 19.56 -0.36
CA ALA A 99 -7.25 20.57 -0.27
C ALA A 99 -6.60 21.96 -0.12
N PRO A 100 -6.98 22.96 -0.96
CA PRO A 100 -6.51 24.32 -0.75
C PRO A 100 -6.98 24.79 0.63
N THR A 101 -6.04 25.16 1.49
CA THR A 101 -6.34 25.80 2.77
C THR A 101 -6.82 27.22 2.46
N ALA A 102 -8.10 27.34 2.08
CA ALA A 102 -8.73 28.64 1.94
C ALA A 102 -8.93 29.21 3.35
N THR A 103 -8.05 30.12 3.74
CA THR A 103 -8.29 31.19 4.72
C THR A 103 -8.13 32.50 3.98
#